data_AF-A0A7L0B055-F1
#
_entry.id   AF-A0A7L0B055-F1
#
_cell.length_a   1.000
_cell.length_b   1.000
_cell.length_c   1.000
_cell.angle_alpha   90.00
_cell.angle_beta   90.00
_cell.angle_gamma   90.00
#
_symmetry.space_group_name_H-M   'P 1'
#
loop_
_entity.id
_entity.type
_entity.pdbx_description
1 polymer ?
#
loop_
_entity_poly.entity_id
_entity_poly.type
_entity_poly.pdbx_seq_one_letter_code
_entity_poly.pdbx_strand_id
1 'polypeptide(L)'
;TDTARLVTAFGTDDTVQFFKGQRFSKSLFLMRYRGPSDSTNPKIFFTYDLRLDNFAVPVEETNYACTFIPLPMVKQKHHIYKVNLQAVLLGKKPGQDRLVSSIMLTSLSLTAF
;
A
#
# COMPACT_ATOMS: atom_id res chain seq x y z
N THR A 1 -2.46 -9.54 20.20
CA THR A 1 -1.77 -9.09 18.97
C THR A 1 -2.26 -9.94 17.83
N ASP A 2 -2.99 -9.35 16.88
CA ASP A 2 -3.65 -10.13 15.81
C ASP A 2 -2.74 -10.48 14.62
N THR A 3 -1.49 -10.02 14.67
CA THR A 3 -0.47 -10.31 13.67
C THR A 3 0.32 -11.54 14.11
N ALA A 4 0.28 -12.59 13.29
CA ALA A 4 1.11 -13.77 13.45
C ALA A 4 2.39 -13.66 12.61
N ARG A 5 3.50 -14.15 13.14
CA ARG A 5 4.77 -14.25 12.40
C ARG A 5 4.95 -15.68 11.92
N LEU A 6 4.70 -15.93 10.64
CA LEU A 6 4.99 -17.21 10.01
C LEU A 6 6.48 -17.33 9.79
N VAL A 7 7.07 -18.40 10.31
CA VAL A 7 8.44 -18.79 10.04
C VAL A 7 8.39 -20.07 9.23
N THR A 8 9.03 -20.06 8.08
CA THR A 8 9.17 -21.23 7.20
C THR A 8 10.64 -21.50 6.97
N ALA A 9 11.01 -22.76 6.87
CA ALA A 9 12.31 -23.17 6.43
C ALA A 9 12.18 -24.40 5.54
N PHE A 10 13.12 -24.59 4.62
CA PHE A 10 13.19 -25.78 3.78
C PHE A 10 14.57 -26.44 3.95
N GLY A 11 14.61 -27.77 3.94
CA GLY A 11 15.84 -28.56 3.91
C GLY A 11 16.12 -29.05 2.50
N THR A 12 17.40 -29.27 2.18
CA THR A 12 17.84 -29.90 0.93
C THR A 12 18.20 -31.38 1.10
N ASP A 13 18.24 -31.86 2.35
CA ASP A 13 18.50 -33.24 2.73
C ASP A 13 17.65 -33.62 3.97
N ASP A 14 17.78 -34.87 4.43
CA ASP A 14 17.08 -35.39 5.61
C ASP A 14 17.67 -34.90 6.96
N THR A 15 18.61 -33.96 6.92
CA THR A 15 19.22 -33.40 8.14
C THR A 15 18.46 -32.15 8.58
N VAL A 16 18.21 -32.05 9.89
CA VAL A 16 17.54 -30.88 10.47
C VAL A 16 18.57 -29.78 10.74
N GLN A 17 19.22 -29.28 9.68
CA GLN A 17 20.14 -28.15 9.74
C GLN A 17 19.58 -26.97 8.96
N PHE A 18 19.01 -26.00 9.68
CA PHE A 18 18.45 -24.80 9.07
C PHE A 18 19.54 -23.73 8.90
N PHE A 19 20.17 -23.68 7.72
CA PHE A 19 21.22 -22.70 7.43
C PHE A 19 20.66 -21.29 7.15
N LYS A 20 21.51 -20.27 7.39
CA LYS A 20 21.23 -18.86 7.07
C LYS A 20 21.02 -18.72 5.55
N GLY A 21 19.76 -18.58 5.11
CA GLY A 21 19.37 -18.51 3.70
C GLY A 21 18.20 -19.42 3.32
N GLN A 22 17.95 -20.45 4.12
CA GLN A 22 16.84 -21.40 3.92
C GLN A 22 15.65 -21.15 4.86
N ARG A 23 15.73 -20.12 5.70
CA ARG A 23 14.70 -19.71 6.65
C ARG A 23 14.15 -18.34 6.28
N PHE A 24 12.83 -18.24 6.22
CA PHE A 24 12.11 -17.00 5.91
C PHE A 24 11.10 -16.70 7.01
N SER A 25 10.85 -15.43 7.24
CA SER A 25 9.77 -14.99 8.11
C SER A 25 8.87 -13.99 7.42
N LYS A 26 7.55 -14.16 7.56
CA LYS A 26 6.54 -13.26 7.01
C LYS A 26 5.49 -12.95 8.07
N SER A 27 5.22 -11.68 8.27
CA SER A 27 4.10 -11.24 9.11
C SER A 27 2.79 -11.37 8.33
N LEU A 28 1.78 -11.97 8.95
CA LEU A 28 0.48 -12.20 8.33
C LEU A 28 -0.64 -12.08 9.37
N PHE A 29 -1.81 -11.75 8.89
CA PHE A 29 -3.01 -11.60 9.71
C PHE A 29 -3.86 -12.86 9.54
N LEU A 30 -3.86 -13.76 10.53
CA LEU A 30 -4.56 -15.05 10.44
C LEU A 30 -6.09 -14.87 10.56
N MET A 31 -6.53 -13.94 11.40
CA MET A 31 -7.95 -13.72 11.71
C MET A 31 -8.53 -12.59 10.85
N ARG A 32 -8.38 -12.67 9.53
CA ARG A 32 -8.87 -11.62 8.63
C ARG A 32 -10.39 -11.71 8.50
N TYR A 33 -11.11 -10.93 9.29
CA TYR A 33 -12.56 -10.77 9.11
C TYR A 33 -12.82 -10.13 7.74
N ARG A 34 -13.63 -10.80 6.91
CA ARG A 34 -14.18 -10.25 5.68
C ARG A 34 -15.65 -9.99 5.93
N GLY A 35 -16.04 -8.72 5.99
CA GLY A 35 -17.44 -8.36 6.16
C GLY A 35 -18.23 -8.66 4.89
N PRO A 36 -19.57 -8.80 4.96
CA PRO A 36 -20.42 -8.96 3.77
C PRO A 36 -20.21 -7.84 2.73
N SER A 37 -19.89 -6.62 3.20
CA SER A 37 -19.57 -5.44 2.40
C SER A 37 -18.29 -5.55 1.56
N ASP A 38 -17.37 -6.46 1.92
CA ASP A 38 -16.13 -6.65 1.18
C ASP A 38 -16.32 -7.46 -0.11
N SER A 39 -17.52 -8.06 -0.31
CA SER A 39 -17.76 -9.06 -1.36
C SER A 39 -18.46 -8.52 -2.62
N THR A 40 -19.14 -7.37 -2.56
CA THR A 40 -19.90 -6.87 -3.70
C THR A 40 -19.64 -5.39 -3.95
N ASN A 41 -19.03 -5.09 -5.11
CA ASN A 41 -18.98 -3.72 -5.60
C ASN A 41 -20.42 -3.21 -5.80
N PRO A 42 -20.68 -1.92 -5.57
CA PRO A 42 -21.97 -1.34 -5.92
C PRO A 42 -22.23 -1.50 -7.42
N LYS A 43 -23.49 -1.55 -7.83
CA LYS A 43 -23.87 -1.72 -9.25
C LYS A 43 -23.33 -0.61 -10.16
N ILE A 44 -23.17 0.60 -9.61
CA ILE A 44 -22.66 1.77 -10.33
C ILE A 44 -21.53 2.36 -9.49
N PHE A 45 -20.33 2.40 -10.06
CA PHE A 45 -19.18 3.08 -9.48
C PHE A 45 -18.28 3.66 -10.57
N PHE A 46 -17.47 4.63 -10.16
CA PHE A 46 -16.43 5.24 -10.97
C PHE A 46 -15.10 5.07 -10.25
N THR A 47 -14.04 4.80 -11.00
CA THR A 47 -12.68 4.72 -10.47
C THR A 47 -11.90 5.94 -10.94
N TYR A 48 -11.22 6.58 -10.00
CA TYR A 48 -10.38 7.73 -10.26
C TYR A 48 -8.97 7.44 -9.74
N ASP A 49 -8.00 7.49 -10.64
CA ASP A 49 -6.61 7.30 -10.31
C ASP A 49 -6.00 8.62 -9.86
N LEU A 50 -5.61 8.70 -8.59
CA LEU A 50 -4.81 9.80 -8.05
C LEU A 50 -3.34 9.38 -8.16
N ARG A 51 -2.59 10.02 -9.05
CA ARG A 51 -1.19 9.67 -9.32
C ARG A 51 -0.28 10.86 -9.03
N LEU A 52 0.89 10.54 -8.47
CA LEU A 52 2.01 11.45 -8.36
C LEU A 52 3.08 10.94 -9.32
N ASP A 53 3.10 11.50 -10.53
CA ASP A 53 4.02 11.09 -11.58
C ASP A 53 5.37 11.79 -11.44
N ASN A 54 6.45 11.10 -11.82
CA ASN A 54 7.81 11.63 -11.89
C ASN A 54 8.34 12.26 -10.58
N PHE A 55 7.93 11.72 -9.43
CA PHE A 55 8.46 12.15 -8.14
C PHE A 55 9.93 11.77 -8.00
N ALA A 56 10.80 12.78 -7.93
CA ALA A 56 12.21 12.58 -7.63
C ALA A 56 12.36 12.18 -6.14
N VAL A 57 12.80 10.94 -5.91
CA VAL A 57 13.05 10.46 -4.56
C VAL A 57 14.27 11.20 -3.99
N PRO A 58 14.10 11.96 -2.89
CA PRO A 58 15.21 12.70 -2.28
C PRO A 58 16.28 11.76 -1.70
N VAL A 59 17.46 12.30 -1.47
CA VAL A 59 18.61 11.56 -0.94
C VAL A 59 18.54 11.46 0.60
N GLU A 60 17.81 12.37 1.23
CA GLU A 60 17.61 12.41 2.67
C GLU A 60 16.94 11.12 3.18
N GLU A 61 17.36 10.66 4.37
CA GLU A 61 16.87 9.40 4.96
C GLU A 61 15.35 9.40 5.21
N THR A 62 14.78 10.56 5.50
CA THR A 62 13.33 10.74 5.66
C THR A 62 12.88 11.99 4.91
N ASN A 63 11.85 11.85 4.07
CA ASN A 63 11.19 12.99 3.47
C ASN A 63 9.69 12.80 3.41
N TYR A 64 8.96 13.90 3.56
CA TYR A 64 7.51 13.97 3.38
C TYR A 64 7.22 14.83 2.16
N ALA A 65 6.51 14.26 1.20
CA ALA A 65 6.06 14.96 0.00
C ALA A 65 4.55 15.11 0.03
N CYS A 66 4.09 16.32 -0.23
CA CYS A 66 2.68 16.66 -0.36
C CYS A 66 2.43 17.24 -1.74
N THR A 67 1.32 16.84 -2.37
CA THR A 67 0.87 17.41 -3.64
C THR A 67 -0.63 17.68 -3.58
N PHE A 68 -1.07 18.70 -4.29
CA PHE A 68 -2.49 18.95 -4.51
C PHE A 68 -2.92 18.22 -5.78
N ILE A 69 -3.79 17.22 -5.64
CA ILE A 69 -4.35 16.50 -6.77
C ILE A 69 -5.77 17.02 -6.99
N PRO A 70 -6.08 17.63 -8.14
CA PRO A 70 -7.42 18.12 -8.42
C PRO A 70 -8.37 16.92 -8.52
N LEU A 71 -9.44 16.96 -7.72
CA LEU A 71 -10.50 15.97 -7.84
C LEU A 71 -11.33 16.27 -9.11
N PRO A 72 -11.83 15.22 -9.78
CA PRO A 72 -12.73 15.39 -10.92
C PRO A 72 -13.97 16.19 -10.51
N MET A 73 -14.39 17.12 -11.36
CA MET A 73 -15.63 17.86 -11.14
C MET A 73 -16.82 16.91 -11.24
N VAL A 74 -17.48 16.68 -10.12
CA VAL A 74 -18.66 15.83 -10.03
C VAL A 74 -19.92 16.68 -9.89
N LYS A 75 -20.98 16.33 -10.64
CA LYS A 75 -22.27 17.06 -10.60
C LYS A 75 -23.07 16.82 -9.32
N GLN A 76 -22.73 15.77 -8.56
CA GLN A 76 -23.42 15.34 -7.35
C GLN A 76 -22.43 14.82 -6.32
N LYS A 77 -22.87 14.71 -5.07
CA LYS A 77 -22.07 14.14 -3.99
C LYS A 77 -21.86 12.63 -4.21
N HIS A 78 -20.63 12.16 -4.02
CA HIS A 78 -20.26 10.75 -4.13
C HIS A 78 -19.69 10.23 -2.79
N HIS A 79 -19.85 8.94 -2.52
CA HIS A 79 -19.22 8.26 -1.39
C HIS A 79 -18.03 7.44 -1.87
N ILE A 80 -16.87 7.63 -1.26
CA ILE A 80 -15.70 6.77 -1.48
C ILE A 80 -15.94 5.48 -0.69
N TYR A 81 -16.21 4.38 -1.40
CA TYR A 81 -16.44 3.07 -0.78
C TYR A 81 -15.19 2.18 -0.77
N LYS A 82 -14.21 2.48 -1.64
CA LYS A 82 -12.98 1.70 -1.77
C LYS A 82 -11.81 2.58 -2.17
N VAL A 83 -10.67 2.37 -1.52
CA VAL A 83 -9.39 3.00 -1.85
C VAL A 83 -8.36 1.90 -2.05
N ASN A 84 -7.66 1.94 -3.19
CA ASN A 84 -6.53 1.07 -3.46
C ASN A 84 -5.26 1.93 -3.48
N LEU A 85 -4.25 1.54 -2.72
CA LEU A 85 -2.96 2.23 -2.67
C LEU A 85 -1.95 1.41 -3.45
N GLN A 86 -1.28 2.05 -4.40
CA GLN A 86 -0.22 1.45 -5.20
C GLN A 86 0.96 2.42 -5.29
N ALA A 87 2.14 1.94 -4.92
CA ALA A 87 3.40 2.66 -5.12
C ALA A 87 4.23 1.87 -6.13
N VAL A 88 4.48 2.47 -7.30
CA VAL A 88 5.37 1.93 -8.32
C VAL A 88 6.62 2.79 -8.36
N LEU A 89 7.78 2.16 -8.21
CA LEU A 89 9.08 2.85 -8.17
C LEU A 89 9.87 2.46 -9.42
N LEU A 90 10.07 3.41 -10.33
CA LEU A 90 10.92 3.23 -11.50
C LEU A 90 12.39 3.51 -11.10
N GLY A 91 13.33 2.70 -11.60
CA GLY A 91 14.78 2.92 -11.36
C GLY A 91 15.30 2.51 -9.98
N LYS A 92 14.63 1.57 -9.31
CA LYS A 92 15.03 1.07 -7.97
C LYS A 92 16.44 0.46 -7.99
N LYS A 93 17.31 0.91 -7.07
CA LYS A 93 18.61 0.26 -6.80
C LYS A 93 18.40 -1.11 -6.11
N PRO A 94 19.26 -2.12 -6.37
CA PRO A 94 19.22 -3.39 -5.66
C PRO A 94 19.33 -3.16 -4.14
N GLY A 95 18.42 -3.74 -3.35
CA GLY A 95 18.39 -3.58 -1.89
C GLY A 95 17.42 -2.53 -1.35
N GLN A 96 16.83 -1.67 -2.20
CA GLN A 96 15.88 -0.65 -1.76
C GLN A 96 14.42 -1.13 -1.88
N ASP A 97 14.01 -2.09 -1.04
CA ASP A 97 12.74 -2.82 -1.25
C ASP A 97 11.46 -2.04 -0.97
N ARG A 98 11.54 -0.97 -0.18
CA ARG A 98 10.43 -0.08 0.15
C ARG A 98 10.95 1.34 0.35
N LEU A 99 10.54 2.27 -0.53
CA LEU A 99 10.80 3.70 -0.36
C LEU A 99 9.61 4.45 0.23
N VAL A 100 8.39 3.97 -0.03
CA VAL A 100 7.16 4.58 0.51
C VAL A 100 6.72 3.80 1.74
N SER A 101 6.77 4.47 2.90
CA SER A 101 6.33 3.90 4.18
C SER A 101 4.85 4.18 4.46
N SER A 102 4.41 5.41 4.21
CA SER A 102 3.08 5.91 4.54
C SER A 102 2.51 6.77 3.43
N ILE A 103 1.19 6.70 3.22
CA ILE A 103 0.43 7.57 2.31
C ILE A 103 -0.78 8.08 3.08
N MET A 104 -1.03 9.39 3.03
CA MET A 104 -2.20 10.04 3.62
C MET A 104 -2.90 10.87 2.55
N LEU A 105 -4.22 10.74 2.47
CA LEU A 105 -5.08 11.57 1.62
C LEU A 105 -5.96 12.45 2.51
N THR A 106 -5.96 13.75 2.25
CA THR A 106 -6.80 14.72 2.95
C THR A 106 -7.53 15.59 1.93
N SER A 107 -8.78 15.94 2.23
CA SER A 107 -9.56 16.87 1.42
C SER A 107 -9.40 18.29 1.97
N LEU A 108 -9.03 19.23 1.13
CA LEU A 108 -9.14 20.66 1.43
C LEU A 108 -10.17 21.30 0.50
N SER A 109 -11.05 22.11 1.07
CA SER A 109 -11.94 23.00 0.32
C SER A 109 -11.38 24.41 0.41
N LEU A 110 -10.83 24.94 -0.69
CA LEU A 110 -10.60 26.37 -0.78
C LEU A 110 -11.94 27.04 -1.09
N THR A 111 -12.71 27.35 -0.05
CA THR A 111 -13.71 28.42 -0.16
C THR A 111 -12.94 29.72 -0.32
N ALA A 112 -12.93 30.26 -1.53
CA ALA A 112 -12.33 31.55 -1.84
C ALA A 112 -12.96 32.66 -0.97
N PHE A 113 -12.11 33.59 -0.51
CA PHE A 113 -12.50 34.88 0.07
C PHE A 113 -13.26 35.73 -0.95
#